data_AF-A0A2Z6NED2-F1
#
_entry.id   AF-A0A2Z6NED2-F1
#
_cell.length_a   1.000
_cell.length_b   1.000
_cell.length_c   1.000
_cell.angle_alpha   90.00
_cell.angle_beta   90.00
_cell.angle_gamma   90.00
#
_symmetry.space_group_name_H-M   'P 1'
#
loop_
_entity.id
_entity.type
_entity.pdbx_description
1 polymer ?
#
loop_
_entity_poly.entity_id
_entity_poly.type
_entity_poly.pdbx_seq_one_letter_code
_entity_poly.pdbx_strand_id
1 'polypeptide(L)'
;MENETQQHQKHHHRASKTPRFVYHCHIFLFILFTFFSITQAFDYADALSKSLLYFEAQRSGRLPYNQRVNWRHHSGLTDGLEQGVDLVGGYYDAGDHVKFGLPMAFTVTMLSWSAIEFREQIVEAGEFGHVMEAIKWGTDYFIKAHTSPNVLWAEVGDGDTDHYCWQRPEDMTTSRQAFKIDEKNPGSDLAGETAAAMAAASIVFRKTNPHYSQLLLHHAHQLFEFGDKYIGKYDGSVGVVKSYYASVSGYMDELLWGAMWLYKATDKQEYFEYIISKAHTFGGIGWSISEFSWDVKYAGLQVLASKV
;
A
#
# COMPACT_ATOMS: atom_id res chain seq x y z
N MET A 1 -10.91 -83.01 74.25
CA MET A 1 -12.14 -83.26 73.48
C MET A 1 -12.93 -82.00 73.55
N GLU A 2 -13.25 -81.40 72.39
CA GLU A 2 -14.34 -80.42 72.23
C GLU A 2 -14.21 -79.15 73.10
N ASN A 3 -14.82 -78.02 72.84
CA ASN A 3 -15.56 -77.50 71.70
C ASN A 3 -15.42 -75.97 71.81
N GLU A 4 -15.69 -75.31 70.69
CA GLU A 4 -16.47 -74.06 70.58
C GLU A 4 -16.63 -73.19 71.83
N THR A 5 -16.41 -71.87 71.72
CA THR A 5 -17.54 -70.93 71.50
C THR A 5 -17.09 -69.46 71.42
N GLN A 6 -17.64 -68.79 70.41
CA GLN A 6 -18.24 -67.45 70.40
C GLN A 6 -17.46 -66.19 70.85
N GLN A 7 -17.33 -65.31 69.86
CA GLN A 7 -17.17 -63.86 69.95
C GLN A 7 -18.18 -63.16 70.86
N HIS A 8 -17.76 -62.06 71.50
CA HIS A 8 -18.68 -60.96 71.79
C HIS A 8 -18.08 -59.55 71.61
N GLN A 9 -18.91 -58.69 71.03
CA GLN A 9 -18.68 -57.35 70.49
C GLN A 9 -18.17 -56.32 71.50
N LYS A 10 -17.48 -55.28 70.99
CA LYS A 10 -17.82 -53.89 71.30
C LYS A 10 -17.34 -52.92 70.21
N HIS A 11 -18.31 -52.21 69.63
CA HIS A 11 -18.11 -51.06 68.76
C HIS A 11 -17.44 -49.90 69.52
N HIS A 12 -16.44 -49.26 68.91
CA HIS A 12 -16.23 -47.82 69.05
C HIS A 12 -15.69 -47.25 67.73
N HIS A 13 -16.44 -46.31 67.16
CA HIS A 13 -16.03 -45.45 66.06
C HIS A 13 -14.75 -44.66 66.40
N ARG A 14 -13.78 -44.64 65.48
CA ARG A 14 -12.85 -43.51 65.37
C ARG A 14 -12.53 -43.22 63.91
N ALA A 15 -12.74 -41.96 63.56
CA ALA A 15 -12.76 -41.34 62.23
C ALA A 15 -11.60 -41.72 61.30
N SER A 16 -11.93 -41.92 60.03
CA SER A 16 -10.97 -42.07 58.93
C SER A 16 -10.16 -40.78 58.75
N LYS A 17 -8.84 -40.89 58.83
CA LYS A 17 -7.93 -39.88 58.26
C LYS A 17 -7.25 -40.50 57.06
N THR A 18 -7.80 -40.24 55.88
CA THR A 18 -7.13 -40.46 54.60
C THR A 18 -5.84 -39.63 54.56
N PRO A 19 -4.70 -40.19 54.13
CA PRO A 19 -3.44 -39.46 54.11
C PRO A 19 -3.47 -38.41 53.00
N ARG A 20 -3.37 -37.14 53.39
CA ARG A 20 -3.35 -35.91 52.54
C ARG A 20 -2.29 -35.91 51.42
N PHE A 21 -1.39 -36.88 51.38
CA PHE A 21 -0.20 -36.88 50.53
C PHE A 21 -0.50 -37.22 49.06
N VAL A 22 -1.50 -38.06 48.78
CA VAL A 22 -1.85 -38.46 47.39
C VAL A 22 -2.53 -37.32 46.62
N TYR A 23 -3.28 -36.45 47.31
CA TYR A 23 -3.90 -35.28 46.69
C TYR A 23 -2.88 -34.21 46.25
N HIS A 24 -1.73 -34.12 46.91
CA HIS A 24 -0.73 -33.09 46.60
C HIS A 24 0.05 -33.38 45.32
N CYS A 25 0.28 -34.65 44.95
CA CYS A 25 0.94 -35.01 43.68
C CYS A 25 0.04 -34.78 42.46
N HIS A 26 -1.27 -35.04 42.56
CA HIS A 26 -2.20 -34.77 41.46
C HIS A 26 -2.45 -33.27 41.27
N ILE A 27 -2.47 -32.48 42.36
CA ILE A 27 -2.60 -31.02 42.29
C ILE A 27 -1.35 -30.38 41.68
N PHE A 28 -0.14 -30.89 41.97
CA PHE A 28 1.09 -30.37 41.37
C PHE A 28 1.19 -30.67 39.85
N LEU A 29 0.70 -31.82 39.39
CA LEU A 29 0.64 -32.13 37.95
C LEU A 29 -0.44 -31.33 37.21
N PHE A 30 -1.53 -30.96 37.88
CA PHE A 30 -2.57 -30.07 37.32
C PHE A 30 -2.12 -28.60 37.25
N ILE A 31 -1.24 -28.17 38.16
CA ILE A 31 -0.66 -26.80 38.15
C ILE A 31 0.50 -26.69 37.14
N LEU A 32 1.13 -27.82 36.74
CA LEU A 32 2.11 -27.88 35.66
C LEU A 32 1.49 -27.90 34.25
N PHE A 33 0.18 -28.12 34.13
CA PHE A 33 -0.61 -27.55 33.03
C PHE A 33 -0.88 -26.07 33.35
N THR A 34 0.20 -25.35 33.60
CA THR A 34 0.25 -23.91 33.51
C THR A 34 -0.48 -23.54 32.23
N PHE A 35 -1.42 -22.61 32.36
CA PHE A 35 -2.01 -21.84 31.29
C PHE A 35 -0.91 -21.39 30.32
N PHE A 36 -0.58 -22.25 29.34
CA PHE A 36 -0.10 -21.80 28.07
C PHE A 36 -1.31 -21.11 27.46
N SER A 37 -1.47 -19.84 27.78
CA SER A 37 -2.10 -18.94 26.84
C SER A 37 -1.28 -19.07 25.57
N ILE A 38 -1.72 -19.96 24.67
CA ILE A 38 -1.26 -19.95 23.29
C ILE A 38 -1.79 -18.61 22.78
N THR A 39 -1.00 -17.55 22.93
CA THR A 39 -1.19 -16.36 22.11
C THR A 39 -0.97 -16.85 20.69
N GLN A 40 -2.06 -17.14 19.98
CA GLN A 40 -1.97 -17.49 18.58
C GLN A 40 -1.32 -16.28 17.89
N ALA A 41 -0.05 -16.45 17.51
CA ALA A 41 0.64 -15.42 16.73
C ALA A 41 -0.21 -15.17 15.48
N PHE A 42 -0.40 -13.89 15.15
CA PHE A 42 -1.12 -13.55 13.93
C PHE A 42 -0.37 -14.11 12.73
N ASP A 43 -1.11 -14.67 11.79
CA ASP A 43 -0.56 -15.14 10.53
C ASP A 43 -0.40 -13.94 9.58
N TYR A 44 0.77 -13.31 9.64
CA TYR A 44 1.07 -12.14 8.81
C TYR A 44 1.25 -12.50 7.32
N ALA A 45 1.55 -13.77 7.00
CA ALA A 45 1.62 -14.23 5.61
C ALA A 45 0.21 -14.31 5.00
N ASP A 46 -0.76 -14.84 5.74
CA ASP A 46 -2.17 -14.82 5.35
C ASP A 46 -2.72 -13.38 5.27
N ALA A 47 -2.36 -12.50 6.21
CA ALA A 47 -2.73 -11.10 6.15
C ALA A 47 -2.18 -10.39 4.90
N LEU A 48 -0.91 -10.63 4.54
CA LEU A 48 -0.30 -10.11 3.31
C LEU A 48 -1.01 -10.64 2.06
N SER A 49 -1.29 -11.94 2.01
CA SER A 49 -2.01 -12.57 0.90
C SER A 49 -3.39 -11.95 0.67
N LYS A 50 -4.13 -11.68 1.76
CA LYS A 50 -5.43 -11.01 1.71
C LYS A 50 -5.33 -9.53 1.32
N SER A 51 -4.29 -8.83 1.75
CA SER A 51 -4.01 -7.46 1.30
C SER A 51 -3.79 -7.39 -0.21
N LEU A 52 -3.13 -8.37 -0.80
CA LEU A 52 -2.92 -8.43 -2.25
C LEU A 52 -4.20 -8.79 -3.02
N LEU A 53 -5.08 -9.61 -2.44
CA LEU A 53 -6.43 -9.82 -2.96
C LEU A 53 -7.26 -8.53 -2.93
N TYR A 54 -7.07 -7.66 -1.93
CA TYR A 54 -7.71 -6.34 -1.93
C TYR A 54 -7.26 -5.50 -3.13
N PHE A 55 -5.96 -5.45 -3.45
CA PHE A 55 -5.50 -4.76 -4.67
C PHE A 55 -6.12 -5.36 -5.94
N GLU A 56 -6.19 -6.68 -6.06
CA GLU A 56 -6.90 -7.32 -7.19
C GLU A 56 -8.36 -6.92 -7.26
N ALA A 57 -9.02 -6.77 -6.11
CA ALA A 57 -10.39 -6.33 -5.99
C ALA A 57 -10.60 -4.84 -6.35
N GLN A 58 -9.54 -4.04 -6.42
CA GLN A 58 -9.59 -2.62 -6.82
C GLN A 58 -9.21 -2.38 -8.29
N ARG A 59 -8.76 -3.39 -9.04
CA ARG A 59 -8.31 -3.23 -10.43
C ARG A 59 -9.42 -2.68 -11.33
N SER A 60 -9.22 -1.56 -12.01
CA SER A 60 -10.07 -1.07 -13.11
C SER A 60 -9.54 -1.56 -14.46
N GLY A 61 -10.39 -1.59 -15.49
CA GLY A 61 -10.00 -1.97 -16.84
C GLY A 61 -10.20 -3.45 -17.16
N ARG A 62 -9.41 -3.95 -18.12
CA ARG A 62 -9.48 -5.35 -18.57
C ARG A 62 -8.69 -6.27 -17.63
N LEU A 63 -9.40 -6.91 -16.71
CA LEU A 63 -8.85 -7.91 -15.78
C LEU A 63 -8.10 -9.04 -16.51
N PRO A 64 -7.01 -9.57 -15.93
CA PRO A 64 -6.25 -10.66 -16.52
C PRO A 64 -6.98 -12.01 -16.36
N TYR A 65 -6.65 -12.99 -17.20
CA TYR A 65 -7.31 -14.31 -17.18
C TYR A 65 -7.07 -15.10 -15.88
N ASN A 66 -5.99 -14.80 -15.17
CA ASN A 66 -5.59 -15.41 -13.91
C ASN A 66 -6.01 -14.60 -12.67
N GLN A 67 -6.93 -13.63 -12.81
CA GLN A 67 -7.51 -12.88 -11.69
C GLN A 67 -8.08 -13.85 -10.64
N ARG A 68 -7.72 -13.64 -9.35
CA ARG A 68 -8.19 -14.51 -8.25
C ARG A 68 -9.53 -14.05 -7.68
N VAL A 69 -9.80 -12.75 -7.76
CA VAL A 69 -11.04 -12.13 -7.27
C VAL A 69 -12.15 -12.27 -8.33
N ASN A 70 -12.83 -13.42 -8.32
CA ASN A 70 -13.77 -13.85 -9.38
C ASN A 70 -15.11 -13.11 -9.44
N TRP A 71 -15.44 -12.32 -8.43
CA TRP A 71 -16.65 -11.50 -8.42
C TRP A 71 -16.45 -10.12 -9.08
N ARG A 72 -15.20 -9.77 -9.43
CA ARG A 72 -14.86 -8.59 -10.24
C ARG A 72 -14.84 -8.95 -11.73
N HIS A 73 -15.22 -8.01 -12.57
CA HIS A 73 -15.24 -8.16 -14.02
C HIS A 73 -14.59 -6.94 -14.72
N HIS A 74 -14.55 -6.97 -16.05
CA HIS A 74 -13.98 -5.87 -16.83
C HIS A 74 -14.85 -4.61 -16.70
N SER A 75 -14.23 -3.49 -16.35
CA SER A 75 -14.91 -2.20 -16.13
C SER A 75 -14.08 -1.02 -16.66
N GLY A 76 -14.67 0.16 -16.79
CA GLY A 76 -13.93 1.37 -17.21
C GLY A 76 -13.21 1.21 -18.57
N LEU A 77 -13.82 0.47 -19.51
CA LEU A 77 -13.18 0.08 -20.78
C LEU A 77 -13.11 1.21 -21.81
N THR A 78 -13.71 2.36 -21.52
CA THR A 78 -13.73 3.55 -22.36
C THR A 78 -13.02 4.74 -21.71
N ASP A 79 -12.29 4.51 -20.62
CA ASP A 79 -11.55 5.55 -19.90
C ASP A 79 -10.59 6.30 -20.86
N GLY A 80 -10.73 7.62 -20.91
CA GLY A 80 -9.91 8.49 -21.76
C GLY A 80 -10.36 8.62 -23.21
N LEU A 81 -11.33 7.81 -23.67
CA LEU A 81 -11.78 7.80 -25.07
C LEU A 81 -12.30 9.16 -25.52
N GLU A 82 -13.08 9.84 -24.68
CA GLU A 82 -13.60 11.19 -24.96
C GLU A 82 -12.49 12.24 -25.10
N GLN A 83 -11.34 11.99 -24.48
CA GLN A 83 -10.16 12.85 -24.52
C GLN A 83 -9.13 12.41 -25.58
N GLY A 84 -9.43 11.34 -26.34
CA GLY A 84 -8.56 10.83 -27.41
C GLY A 84 -7.33 10.06 -26.91
N VAL A 85 -7.38 9.51 -25.69
CA VAL A 85 -6.28 8.76 -25.06
C VAL A 85 -6.78 7.42 -24.51
N ASP A 86 -5.88 6.44 -24.34
CA ASP A 86 -6.22 5.19 -23.62
C ASP A 86 -5.84 5.36 -22.15
N LEU A 87 -6.83 5.47 -21.28
CA LEU A 87 -6.64 5.49 -19.83
C LEU A 87 -7.23 4.26 -19.16
N VAL A 88 -7.49 3.16 -19.89
CA VAL A 88 -8.02 1.92 -19.32
C VAL A 88 -6.97 1.26 -18.42
N GLY A 89 -7.36 0.83 -17.22
CA GLY A 89 -6.47 0.22 -16.23
C GLY A 89 -6.43 1.01 -14.91
N GLY A 90 -5.40 0.76 -14.10
CA GLY A 90 -5.21 1.42 -12.81
C GLY A 90 -6.13 0.87 -11.72
N TYR A 91 -6.18 1.56 -10.58
CA TYR A 91 -6.98 1.17 -9.43
C TYR A 91 -8.14 2.13 -9.21
N TYR A 92 -9.31 1.61 -8.85
CA TYR A 92 -10.31 2.42 -8.15
C TYR A 92 -9.81 2.76 -6.75
N ASP A 93 -10.08 3.98 -6.32
CA ASP A 93 -9.45 4.56 -5.14
C ASP A 93 -9.91 3.86 -3.84
N ALA A 94 -11.22 3.79 -3.60
CA ALA A 94 -11.78 3.26 -2.37
C ALA A 94 -13.00 2.37 -2.63
N GLY A 95 -14.17 2.72 -2.08
CA GLY A 95 -15.43 2.05 -2.38
C GLY A 95 -16.17 2.62 -3.59
N ASP A 96 -15.58 3.62 -4.23
CA ASP A 96 -16.07 4.33 -5.41
C ASP A 96 -15.38 3.80 -6.67
N HIS A 97 -15.62 4.45 -7.82
CA HIS A 97 -15.02 4.07 -9.10
C HIS A 97 -14.23 5.20 -9.78
N VAL A 98 -13.90 6.25 -9.02
CA VAL A 98 -12.97 7.28 -9.46
C VAL A 98 -11.54 6.75 -9.38
N LYS A 99 -10.70 7.20 -10.31
CA LYS A 99 -9.26 6.92 -10.32
C LYS A 99 -8.51 8.19 -9.94
N PHE A 100 -8.34 8.42 -8.64
CA PHE A 100 -7.55 9.55 -8.13
C PHE A 100 -6.06 9.26 -8.26
N GLY A 101 -5.35 10.06 -9.06
CA GLY A 101 -3.95 9.82 -9.41
C GLY A 101 -2.98 9.97 -8.23
N LEU A 102 -3.19 10.96 -7.36
CA LEU A 102 -2.29 11.25 -6.25
C LEU A 102 -2.23 10.11 -5.22
N PRO A 103 -3.35 9.65 -4.61
CA PRO A 103 -3.32 8.52 -3.69
C PRO A 103 -2.91 7.21 -4.37
N MET A 104 -3.24 7.01 -5.65
CA MET A 104 -2.78 5.85 -6.42
C MET A 104 -1.25 5.84 -6.57
N ALA A 105 -0.65 6.99 -6.90
CA ALA A 105 0.80 7.14 -7.02
C ALA A 105 1.49 6.82 -5.69
N PHE A 106 1.02 7.43 -4.60
CA PHE A 106 1.52 7.14 -3.26
C PHE A 106 1.44 5.64 -2.92
N THR A 107 0.30 5.01 -3.21
CA THR A 107 0.09 3.58 -2.99
C THR A 107 1.11 2.72 -3.74
N VAL A 108 1.39 3.05 -5.01
CA VAL A 108 2.38 2.33 -5.82
C VAL A 108 3.80 2.56 -5.31
N THR A 109 4.12 3.79 -4.85
CA THR A 109 5.40 4.07 -4.18
C THR A 109 5.56 3.20 -2.93
N MET A 110 4.52 3.09 -2.11
CA MET A 110 4.54 2.30 -0.87
C MET A 110 4.62 0.78 -1.11
N LEU A 111 3.89 0.26 -2.10
CA LEU A 111 4.03 -1.14 -2.53
C LEU A 111 5.47 -1.42 -3.00
N SER A 112 6.05 -0.50 -3.77
CA SER A 112 7.41 -0.62 -4.29
C SER A 112 8.44 -0.53 -3.16
N TRP A 113 8.29 0.43 -2.24
CA TRP A 113 9.19 0.54 -1.08
C TRP A 113 9.13 -0.71 -0.21
N SER A 114 7.93 -1.25 0.04
CA SER A 114 7.75 -2.49 0.79
C SER A 114 8.45 -3.68 0.12
N ALA A 115 8.33 -3.79 -1.21
CA ALA A 115 9.00 -4.83 -1.98
C ALA A 115 10.54 -4.70 -1.98
N ILE A 116 11.07 -3.48 -1.84
CA ILE A 116 12.51 -3.22 -1.73
C ILE A 116 13.02 -3.56 -0.33
N GLU A 117 12.34 -3.08 0.72
CA GLU A 117 12.80 -3.21 2.11
C GLU A 117 12.59 -4.63 2.66
N PHE A 118 11.42 -5.23 2.39
CA PHE A 118 10.98 -6.49 3.01
C PHE A 118 10.95 -7.65 2.01
N ARG A 119 11.85 -7.61 1.02
CA ARG A 119 11.89 -8.58 -0.07
C ARG A 119 11.93 -10.03 0.42
N GLU A 120 12.78 -10.31 1.40
CA GLU A 120 13.00 -11.67 1.89
C GLU A 120 11.73 -12.23 2.54
N GLN A 121 11.07 -11.44 3.38
CA GLN A 121 9.84 -11.83 4.07
C GLN A 121 8.67 -12.03 3.09
N ILE A 122 8.56 -11.17 2.07
CA ILE A 122 7.54 -11.31 1.02
C ILE A 122 7.79 -12.57 0.17
N VAL A 123 9.06 -12.90 -0.12
CA VAL A 123 9.42 -14.14 -0.83
C VAL A 123 9.14 -15.37 0.02
N GLU A 124 9.46 -15.34 1.32
CA GLU A 124 9.18 -16.43 2.26
C GLU A 124 7.67 -16.68 2.39
N ALA A 125 6.86 -15.62 2.36
CA ALA A 125 5.40 -15.70 2.31
C ALA A 125 4.85 -16.21 0.96
N GLY A 126 5.69 -16.33 -0.08
CA GLY A 126 5.27 -16.77 -1.42
C GLY A 126 4.54 -15.70 -2.24
N GLU A 127 4.51 -14.45 -1.79
CA GLU A 127 3.66 -13.39 -2.34
C GLU A 127 4.40 -12.40 -3.26
N PHE A 128 5.71 -12.57 -3.47
CA PHE A 128 6.52 -11.63 -4.27
C PHE A 128 6.00 -11.45 -5.70
N GLY A 129 5.50 -12.51 -6.32
CA GLY A 129 4.86 -12.43 -7.65
C GLY A 129 3.64 -11.52 -7.65
N HIS A 130 2.72 -11.69 -6.70
CA HIS A 130 1.51 -10.88 -6.61
C HIS A 130 1.82 -9.42 -6.22
N VAL A 131 2.84 -9.16 -5.39
CA VAL A 131 3.33 -7.80 -5.11
C VAL A 131 3.82 -7.14 -6.39
N MET A 132 4.64 -7.84 -7.18
CA MET A 132 5.11 -7.32 -8.47
C MET A 132 3.96 -7.06 -9.44
N GLU A 133 2.95 -7.94 -9.51
CA GLU A 133 1.75 -7.72 -10.32
C GLU A 133 0.95 -6.50 -9.84
N ALA A 134 0.82 -6.30 -8.52
CA ALA A 134 0.13 -5.16 -7.94
C ALA A 134 0.82 -3.83 -8.29
N ILE A 135 2.15 -3.78 -8.18
CA ILE A 135 2.94 -2.61 -8.58
C ILE A 135 2.78 -2.37 -10.09
N LYS A 136 2.94 -3.42 -10.90
CA LYS A 136 2.89 -3.32 -12.36
C LYS A 136 1.53 -2.80 -12.85
N TRP A 137 0.43 -3.20 -12.21
CA TRP A 137 -0.91 -2.74 -12.59
C TRP A 137 -1.06 -1.22 -12.47
N GLY A 138 -0.50 -0.64 -11.41
CA GLY A 138 -0.46 0.82 -11.22
C GLY A 138 0.50 1.51 -12.19
N THR A 139 1.72 0.98 -12.36
CA THR A 139 2.70 1.63 -13.25
C THR A 139 2.36 1.52 -14.73
N ASP A 140 1.69 0.44 -15.17
CA ASP A 140 1.14 0.34 -16.53
C ASP A 140 0.12 1.46 -16.79
N TYR A 141 -0.69 1.81 -15.79
CA TYR A 141 -1.60 2.94 -15.89
C TYR A 141 -0.85 4.28 -15.91
N PHE A 142 0.19 4.47 -15.11
CA PHE A 142 0.98 5.72 -15.16
C PHE A 142 1.69 5.92 -16.50
N ILE A 143 2.17 4.86 -17.15
CA ILE A 143 2.74 4.94 -18.51
C ILE A 143 1.68 5.47 -19.49
N LYS A 144 0.44 4.99 -19.39
CA LYS A 144 -0.68 5.48 -20.22
C LYS A 144 -1.09 6.91 -19.88
N ALA A 145 -1.12 7.26 -18.60
CA ALA A 145 -1.50 8.57 -18.10
C ALA A 145 -0.44 9.65 -18.42
N HIS A 146 0.83 9.27 -18.59
CA HIS A 146 1.91 10.16 -18.97
C HIS A 146 2.09 10.20 -20.50
N THR A 147 1.21 10.95 -21.17
CA THR A 147 1.07 10.95 -22.65
C THR A 147 2.10 11.81 -23.39
N SER A 148 2.80 12.70 -22.69
CA SER A 148 3.82 13.60 -23.22
C SER A 148 4.67 14.13 -22.05
N PRO A 149 5.95 14.53 -22.23
CA PRO A 149 6.85 14.84 -21.11
C PRO A 149 6.29 15.80 -20.04
N ASN A 150 5.43 16.74 -20.43
CA ASN A 150 4.81 17.72 -19.54
C ASN A 150 3.27 17.57 -19.48
N VAL A 151 2.75 16.35 -19.62
CA VAL A 151 1.31 16.04 -19.55
C VAL A 151 1.06 14.76 -18.78
N LEU A 152 0.37 14.87 -17.65
CA LEU A 152 -0.03 13.74 -16.82
C LEU A 152 -1.55 13.78 -16.56
N TRP A 153 -2.25 12.70 -16.90
CA TRP A 153 -3.66 12.52 -16.55
C TRP A 153 -3.80 12.22 -15.06
N ALA A 154 -4.46 13.13 -14.35
CA ALA A 154 -4.56 13.17 -12.90
C ALA A 154 -5.75 12.37 -12.35
N GLU A 155 -6.85 12.33 -13.11
CA GLU A 155 -8.10 11.73 -12.64
C GLU A 155 -8.91 11.18 -13.81
N VAL A 156 -9.65 10.09 -13.56
CA VAL A 156 -10.70 9.59 -14.45
C VAL A 156 -11.94 9.28 -13.64
N GLY A 157 -13.07 9.90 -14.01
CA GLY A 157 -14.29 9.87 -13.21
C GLY A 157 -14.59 11.25 -12.64
N ASP A 158 -15.87 11.58 -12.52
CA ASP A 158 -16.33 12.76 -11.77
C ASP A 158 -16.85 12.30 -10.40
N GLY A 159 -16.21 12.75 -9.32
CA GLY A 159 -16.53 12.29 -7.96
C GLY A 159 -17.99 12.50 -7.57
N ASP A 160 -18.58 13.64 -7.93
CA ASP A 160 -19.96 13.97 -7.54
C ASP A 160 -20.96 12.99 -8.15
N THR A 161 -20.85 12.72 -9.46
CA THR A 161 -21.75 11.77 -10.14
C THR A 161 -21.46 10.32 -9.78
N ASP A 162 -20.19 9.97 -9.58
CA ASP A 162 -19.81 8.61 -9.19
C ASP A 162 -20.33 8.26 -7.78
N HIS A 163 -20.16 9.15 -6.81
CA HIS A 163 -20.54 8.92 -5.42
C HIS A 163 -22.05 8.98 -5.19
N TYR A 164 -22.79 9.63 -6.10
CA TYR A 164 -24.25 9.58 -6.10
C TYR A 164 -24.80 8.19 -6.48
N CYS A 165 -24.02 7.35 -7.18
CA CYS A 165 -24.48 6.09 -7.73
C CYS A 165 -23.89 4.86 -7.02
N TRP A 166 -24.75 4.03 -6.43
CA TRP A 166 -24.34 2.73 -5.90
C TRP A 166 -24.55 1.62 -6.93
N GLN A 167 -23.48 1.23 -7.61
CA GLN A 167 -23.53 0.26 -8.71
C GLN A 167 -22.27 -0.60 -8.77
N ARG A 168 -22.31 -1.65 -9.58
CA ARG A 168 -21.11 -2.42 -9.92
C ARG A 168 -20.28 -1.61 -10.92
N PRO A 169 -18.93 -1.68 -10.87
CA PRO A 169 -18.08 -0.93 -11.81
C PRO A 169 -18.33 -1.31 -13.27
N GLU A 170 -18.84 -2.51 -13.55
CA GLU A 170 -19.14 -2.96 -14.91
C GLU A 170 -20.42 -2.37 -15.51
N ASP A 171 -21.30 -1.85 -14.66
CA ASP A 171 -22.58 -1.26 -15.06
C ASP A 171 -22.53 0.28 -15.06
N MET A 172 -21.35 0.89 -14.86
CA MET A 172 -21.23 2.33 -14.69
C MET A 172 -21.83 3.13 -15.85
N THR A 173 -22.76 4.02 -15.52
CA THR A 173 -23.31 5.03 -16.44
C THR A 173 -22.93 6.47 -16.06
N THR A 174 -22.10 6.64 -15.03
CA THR A 174 -21.63 7.95 -14.53
C THR A 174 -20.57 8.54 -15.46
N SER A 175 -20.33 9.86 -15.35
CA SER A 175 -19.31 10.51 -16.17
C SER A 175 -17.94 9.94 -15.85
N ARG A 176 -17.20 9.56 -16.89
CA ARG A 176 -15.80 9.12 -16.80
C ARG A 176 -14.85 10.10 -17.47
N GLN A 177 -15.21 11.39 -17.42
CA GLN A 177 -14.37 12.47 -17.89
C GLN A 177 -12.99 12.38 -17.22
N ALA A 178 -11.94 12.51 -18.04
CA ALA A 178 -10.57 12.52 -17.55
C ALA A 178 -10.06 13.96 -17.40
N PHE A 179 -9.23 14.18 -16.38
CA PHE A 179 -8.61 15.46 -16.08
C PHE A 179 -7.09 15.31 -16.06
N LYS A 180 -6.36 16.37 -16.42
CA LYS A 180 -4.90 16.35 -16.54
C LYS A 180 -4.27 17.59 -15.94
N ILE A 181 -3.00 17.45 -15.60
CA ILE A 181 -2.08 18.56 -15.40
C ILE A 181 -1.16 18.71 -16.61
N ASP A 182 -0.80 19.95 -16.92
CA ASP A 182 0.12 20.31 -18.00
C ASP A 182 0.87 21.61 -17.68
N GLU A 183 1.67 22.11 -18.62
CA GLU A 183 2.45 23.35 -18.44
C GLU A 183 1.61 24.58 -18.04
N LYS A 184 0.33 24.63 -18.43
CA LYS A 184 -0.57 25.75 -18.12
C LYS A 184 -1.36 25.51 -16.83
N ASN A 185 -1.55 24.25 -16.48
CA ASN A 185 -2.27 23.81 -15.29
C ASN A 185 -1.37 22.82 -14.52
N PRO A 186 -0.33 23.32 -13.81
CA PRO A 186 0.69 22.48 -13.19
C PRO A 186 0.20 21.66 -12.00
N GLY A 187 0.96 20.65 -11.60
CA GLY A 187 0.72 19.82 -10.42
C GLY A 187 1.97 19.08 -9.98
N SER A 188 2.85 19.79 -9.29
CA SER A 188 4.17 19.33 -8.83
C SER A 188 4.08 18.19 -7.80
N ASP A 189 3.07 18.22 -6.95
CA ASP A 189 2.74 17.16 -5.99
C ASP A 189 2.42 15.85 -6.71
N LEU A 190 1.42 15.86 -7.61
CA LEU A 190 1.03 14.69 -8.38
C LEU A 190 2.17 14.19 -9.28
N ALA A 191 2.85 15.09 -9.98
CA ALA A 191 3.97 14.73 -10.85
C ALA A 191 5.15 14.16 -10.04
N GLY A 192 5.46 14.75 -8.89
CA GLY A 192 6.51 14.31 -7.97
C GLY A 192 6.22 12.93 -7.37
N GLU A 193 5.00 12.69 -6.89
CA GLU A 193 4.62 11.38 -6.35
C GLU A 193 4.57 10.30 -7.45
N THR A 194 4.10 10.64 -8.65
CA THR A 194 4.11 9.68 -9.78
C THR A 194 5.54 9.37 -10.22
N ALA A 195 6.43 10.36 -10.22
CA ALA A 195 7.86 10.14 -10.45
C ALA A 195 8.48 9.23 -9.38
N ALA A 196 8.16 9.45 -8.09
CA ALA A 196 8.58 8.59 -6.98
C ALA A 196 8.10 7.14 -7.18
N ALA A 197 6.83 6.95 -7.52
CA ALA A 197 6.23 5.64 -7.76
C ALA A 197 6.95 4.88 -8.88
N MET A 198 7.19 5.53 -10.01
CA MET A 198 7.87 4.93 -11.16
C MET A 198 9.36 4.67 -10.88
N ALA A 199 10.04 5.57 -10.19
CA ALA A 199 11.43 5.38 -9.78
C ALA A 199 11.58 4.22 -8.79
N ALA A 200 10.75 4.16 -7.74
CA ALA A 200 10.74 3.05 -6.77
C ALA A 200 10.43 1.72 -7.46
N ALA A 201 9.39 1.67 -8.29
CA ALA A 201 9.03 0.46 -9.04
C ALA A 201 10.15 0.01 -9.98
N SER A 202 10.89 0.94 -10.60
CA SER A 202 12.01 0.59 -11.46
C SER A 202 13.09 -0.23 -10.73
N ILE A 203 13.29 0.01 -9.43
CA ILE A 203 14.23 -0.76 -8.59
C ILE A 203 13.72 -2.20 -8.44
N VAL A 204 12.43 -2.37 -8.17
CA VAL A 204 11.78 -3.69 -8.02
C VAL A 204 11.92 -4.54 -9.30
N PHE A 205 11.69 -3.94 -10.47
CA PHE A 205 11.78 -4.65 -11.75
C PHE A 205 13.19 -4.77 -12.33
N ARG A 206 14.21 -4.13 -11.73
CA ARG A 206 15.56 -4.00 -12.32
C ARG A 206 16.17 -5.33 -12.77
N LYS A 207 16.00 -6.39 -11.98
CA LYS A 207 16.58 -7.72 -12.27
C LYS A 207 15.67 -8.60 -13.13
N THR A 208 14.36 -8.53 -12.91
CA THR A 208 13.38 -9.45 -13.53
C THR A 208 12.87 -8.94 -14.87
N ASN A 209 12.82 -7.62 -15.07
CA ASN A 209 12.44 -6.99 -16.33
C ASN A 209 13.22 -5.68 -16.53
N PRO A 210 14.50 -5.74 -16.93
CA PRO A 210 15.35 -4.56 -17.10
C PRO A 210 14.81 -3.55 -18.11
N HIS A 211 14.15 -4.01 -19.17
CA HIS A 211 13.56 -3.12 -20.18
C HIS A 211 12.41 -2.30 -19.59
N TYR A 212 11.50 -2.95 -18.85
CA TYR A 212 10.42 -2.24 -18.17
C TYR A 212 10.95 -1.31 -17.07
N SER A 213 11.97 -1.73 -16.32
CA SER A 213 12.67 -0.88 -15.35
C SER A 213 13.20 0.42 -15.97
N GLN A 214 13.85 0.34 -17.14
CA GLN A 214 14.33 1.52 -17.87
C GLN A 214 13.19 2.40 -18.40
N LEU A 215 12.10 1.80 -18.88
CA LEU A 215 10.91 2.53 -19.29
C LEU A 215 10.32 3.33 -18.11
N LEU A 216 10.20 2.71 -16.94
CA LEU A 216 9.71 3.39 -15.74
C LEU A 216 10.63 4.56 -15.33
N LEU A 217 11.95 4.36 -15.34
CA LEU A 217 12.91 5.43 -15.07
C LEU A 217 12.80 6.59 -16.06
N HIS A 218 12.56 6.30 -17.34
CA HIS A 218 12.41 7.34 -18.35
C HIS A 218 11.22 8.25 -18.05
N HIS A 219 10.05 7.67 -17.75
CA HIS A 219 8.88 8.45 -17.35
C HIS A 219 9.10 9.15 -16.00
N ALA A 220 9.76 8.52 -15.03
CA ALA A 220 10.06 9.12 -13.73
C ALA A 220 10.90 10.39 -13.85
N HIS A 221 11.96 10.36 -14.68
CA HIS A 221 12.78 11.53 -14.96
C HIS A 221 11.96 12.69 -15.54
N GLN A 222 11.19 12.41 -16.59
CA GLN A 222 10.35 13.42 -17.25
C GLN A 222 9.30 14.02 -16.32
N LEU A 223 8.60 13.19 -15.54
CA LEU A 223 7.58 13.67 -14.60
C LEU A 223 8.18 14.52 -13.49
N PHE A 224 9.35 14.14 -12.97
CA PHE A 224 10.05 14.95 -11.98
C PHE A 224 10.49 16.30 -12.56
N GLU A 225 11.10 16.31 -13.76
CA GLU A 225 11.47 17.54 -14.46
C GLU A 225 10.25 18.43 -14.73
N PHE A 226 9.12 17.84 -15.16
CA PHE A 226 7.86 18.55 -15.35
C PHE A 226 7.38 19.19 -14.05
N GLY A 227 7.32 18.42 -12.96
CA GLY A 227 6.87 18.87 -11.65
C GLY A 227 7.74 19.97 -11.05
N ASP A 228 9.06 19.89 -11.18
CA ASP A 228 10.00 20.90 -10.67
C ASP A 228 10.03 22.18 -11.54
N LYS A 229 9.87 22.03 -12.85
CA LYS A 229 9.92 23.17 -13.78
C LYS A 229 8.62 24.00 -13.76
N TYR A 230 7.47 23.36 -13.69
CA TYR A 230 6.17 24.01 -13.69
C TYR A 230 5.52 23.85 -12.32
N ILE A 231 5.86 24.77 -11.43
CA ILE A 231 5.50 24.71 -10.02
C ILE A 231 4.01 25.01 -9.79
N GLY A 232 3.30 24.12 -9.10
CA GLY A 232 1.94 24.35 -8.64
C GLY A 232 1.33 23.14 -7.92
N LYS A 233 0.25 23.36 -7.16
CA LYS A 233 -0.53 22.26 -6.58
C LYS A 233 -1.49 21.69 -7.62
N TYR A 234 -1.60 20.37 -7.75
CA TYR A 234 -2.45 19.77 -8.79
C TYR A 234 -3.94 20.09 -8.57
N ASP A 235 -4.37 20.26 -7.33
CA ASP A 235 -5.75 20.59 -6.98
C ASP A 235 -6.13 22.03 -7.37
N GLY A 236 -5.15 22.92 -7.50
CA GLY A 236 -5.32 24.24 -8.11
C GLY A 236 -5.66 24.17 -9.60
N SER A 237 -5.18 23.14 -10.28
CA SER A 237 -5.34 22.89 -11.71
C SER A 237 -6.54 22.01 -12.04
N VAL A 238 -6.76 20.98 -11.23
CA VAL A 238 -7.85 20.01 -11.36
C VAL A 238 -8.82 20.23 -10.20
N GLY A 239 -9.67 21.25 -10.32
CA GLY A 239 -10.52 21.71 -9.21
C GLY A 239 -11.50 20.66 -8.65
N VAL A 240 -11.85 19.64 -9.44
CA VAL A 240 -12.76 18.56 -9.04
C VAL A 240 -12.19 17.68 -7.91
N VAL A 241 -10.85 17.62 -7.77
CA VAL A 241 -10.20 16.77 -6.74
C VAL A 241 -10.30 17.37 -5.34
N LYS A 242 -10.56 18.68 -5.21
CA LYS A 242 -10.42 19.44 -3.95
C LYS A 242 -11.31 18.93 -2.82
N SER A 243 -12.46 18.36 -3.15
CA SER A 243 -13.40 17.80 -2.17
C SER A 243 -13.01 16.40 -1.69
N TYR A 244 -11.98 15.79 -2.30
CA TYR A 244 -11.58 14.40 -2.10
C TYR A 244 -10.12 14.31 -1.63
N TYR A 245 -9.18 14.70 -2.49
CA TYR A 245 -7.74 14.59 -2.27
C TYR A 245 -7.04 15.93 -2.49
N ALA A 246 -7.44 16.97 -1.74
CA ALA A 246 -6.79 18.26 -1.80
C ALA A 246 -5.30 18.17 -1.44
N SER A 247 -4.47 18.99 -2.08
CA SER A 247 -3.04 19.12 -1.76
C SER A 247 -2.89 20.06 -0.59
N VAL A 248 -2.99 19.53 0.63
CA VAL A 248 -3.01 20.35 1.85
C VAL A 248 -1.59 20.74 2.23
N SER A 249 -0.68 19.77 2.31
CA SER A 249 0.77 19.95 2.56
C SER A 249 1.46 20.82 1.50
N GLY A 250 0.98 20.76 0.25
CA GLY A 250 1.61 21.37 -0.90
C GLY A 250 2.32 20.35 -1.77
N TYR A 251 3.46 20.74 -2.35
CA TYR A 251 4.21 19.90 -3.30
C TYR A 251 5.70 19.77 -2.93
N MET A 252 6.13 20.47 -1.87
CA MET A 252 7.55 20.62 -1.55
C MET A 252 8.14 19.30 -1.07
N ASP A 253 7.39 18.55 -0.27
CA ASP A 253 7.77 17.22 0.17
C ASP A 253 7.77 16.19 -0.96
N GLU A 254 6.84 16.26 -1.91
CA GLU A 254 6.80 15.38 -3.09
C GLU A 254 7.98 15.62 -4.01
N LEU A 255 8.44 16.87 -4.17
CA LEU A 255 9.65 17.16 -4.95
C LEU A 255 10.90 16.58 -4.24
N LEU A 256 11.02 16.73 -2.93
CA LEU A 256 12.12 16.08 -2.20
C LEU A 256 12.03 14.55 -2.24
N TRP A 257 10.82 14.01 -2.11
CA TRP A 257 10.51 12.58 -2.14
C TRP A 257 10.80 11.95 -3.51
N GLY A 258 10.33 12.56 -4.59
CA GLY A 258 10.61 12.17 -5.97
C GLY A 258 12.11 12.22 -6.28
N ALA A 259 12.80 13.28 -5.88
CA ALA A 259 14.25 13.37 -6.03
C ALA A 259 14.98 12.26 -5.25
N MET A 260 14.56 11.95 -4.02
CA MET A 260 15.16 10.88 -3.22
C MET A 260 14.98 9.50 -3.88
N TRP A 261 13.78 9.20 -4.40
CA TRP A 261 13.56 7.95 -5.12
C TRP A 261 14.32 7.85 -6.43
N LEU A 262 14.42 8.94 -7.19
CA LEU A 262 15.25 9.01 -8.38
C LEU A 262 16.73 8.80 -8.04
N TYR A 263 17.24 9.43 -6.98
CA TYR A 263 18.59 9.19 -6.50
C TYR A 263 18.82 7.71 -6.17
N LYS A 264 17.95 7.11 -5.35
CA LYS A 264 18.04 5.67 -5.02
C LYS A 264 17.94 4.76 -6.24
N ALA A 265 17.22 5.19 -7.27
CA ALA A 265 17.03 4.40 -8.47
C ALA A 265 18.16 4.56 -9.49
N THR A 266 18.91 5.67 -9.50
CA THR A 266 19.90 5.95 -10.55
C THR A 266 21.32 6.22 -10.05
N ASP A 267 21.53 6.42 -8.75
CA ASP A 267 22.79 6.86 -8.15
C ASP A 267 23.35 8.14 -8.82
N LYS A 268 22.47 8.98 -9.39
CA LYS A 268 22.88 10.22 -10.06
C LYS A 268 22.96 11.35 -9.05
N GLN A 269 24.14 11.93 -8.92
CA GLN A 269 24.44 12.94 -7.91
C GLN A 269 23.55 14.20 -8.01
N GLU A 270 23.08 14.55 -9.21
CA GLU A 270 22.19 15.71 -9.44
C GLU A 270 20.93 15.68 -8.56
N TYR A 271 20.35 14.51 -8.33
CA TYR A 271 19.18 14.38 -7.45
C TYR A 271 19.54 14.54 -5.97
N PHE A 272 20.69 14.03 -5.55
CA PHE A 272 21.17 14.22 -4.19
C PHE A 272 21.48 15.70 -3.92
N GLU A 273 22.15 16.38 -4.85
CA GLU A 273 22.42 17.81 -4.79
C GLU A 273 21.12 18.63 -4.75
N TYR A 274 20.12 18.26 -5.55
CA TYR A 274 18.79 18.86 -5.47
C TYR A 274 18.21 18.76 -4.06
N ILE A 275 18.18 17.56 -3.46
CA ILE A 275 17.66 17.32 -2.10
C ILE A 275 18.39 18.20 -1.09
N ILE A 276 19.73 18.20 -1.09
CA ILE A 276 20.52 19.00 -0.14
C ILE A 276 20.25 20.50 -0.32
N SER A 277 20.17 20.98 -1.57
CA SER A 277 19.94 22.40 -1.86
C SER A 277 18.54 22.89 -1.46
N LYS A 278 17.53 22.00 -1.55
CA LYS A 278 16.13 22.32 -1.26
C LYS A 278 15.68 21.94 0.14
N ALA A 279 16.38 21.03 0.81
CA ALA A 279 15.99 20.43 2.09
C ALA A 279 15.53 21.45 3.14
N HIS A 280 16.25 22.58 3.29
CA HIS A 280 15.86 23.61 4.23
C HIS A 280 14.63 24.41 3.76
N THR A 281 14.66 24.90 2.52
CA THR A 281 13.60 25.78 1.99
C THR A 281 12.29 25.06 1.75
N PHE A 282 12.34 23.76 1.52
CA PHE A 282 11.18 22.88 1.35
C PHE A 282 10.79 22.16 2.65
N GLY A 283 11.43 22.45 3.79
CA GLY A 283 11.04 21.88 5.08
C GLY A 283 11.46 20.42 5.34
N GLY A 284 12.24 19.81 4.44
CA GLY A 284 12.75 18.43 4.57
C GLY A 284 13.59 18.16 5.82
N ILE A 285 14.29 19.17 6.35
CA ILE A 285 15.04 19.12 7.62
C ILE A 285 14.33 19.83 8.77
N GLY A 286 13.03 20.09 8.61
CA GLY A 286 12.19 20.67 9.64
C GLY A 286 11.95 19.73 10.82
N TRP A 287 11.07 20.16 11.73
CA TRP A 287 10.70 19.38 12.92
C TRP A 287 10.07 18.04 12.56
N SER A 288 10.11 17.10 13.52
CA SER A 288 9.46 15.80 13.39
C SER A 288 7.97 15.97 13.09
N ILE A 289 7.51 15.29 12.06
CA ILE A 289 6.10 15.24 11.67
C ILE A 289 5.53 13.88 12.09
N SER A 290 4.35 13.89 12.70
CA SER A 290 3.66 12.69 13.19
C SER A 290 2.83 11.98 12.13
N GLU A 291 2.84 12.47 10.89
CA GLU A 291 2.07 11.98 9.77
C GLU A 291 2.98 11.54 8.61
N PHE A 292 2.61 10.43 8.01
CA PHE A 292 3.10 10.00 6.71
C PHE A 292 1.91 9.43 5.94
N SER A 293 1.56 10.08 4.84
CA SER A 293 0.29 9.83 4.13
C SER A 293 0.42 10.15 2.64
N TRP A 294 -0.68 9.95 1.92
CA TRP A 294 -0.80 10.32 0.51
C TRP A 294 -0.62 11.83 0.26
N ASP A 295 -0.74 12.68 1.30
CA ASP A 295 -0.53 14.14 1.25
C ASP A 295 0.84 14.53 1.81
N VAL A 296 1.33 13.89 2.89
CA VAL A 296 2.56 14.32 3.60
C VAL A 296 3.69 13.28 3.55
N LYS A 297 4.84 13.62 2.98
CA LYS A 297 5.97 12.67 2.70
C LYS A 297 7.20 12.88 3.57
N TYR A 298 7.26 13.95 4.36
CA TYR A 298 8.44 14.33 5.14
C TYR A 298 9.02 13.22 6.02
N ALA A 299 8.18 12.51 6.79
CA ALA A 299 8.66 11.46 7.67
C ALA A 299 9.28 10.28 6.87
N GLY A 300 8.67 9.89 5.75
CA GLY A 300 9.22 8.88 4.85
C GLY A 300 10.53 9.32 4.20
N LEU A 301 10.58 10.57 3.72
CA LEU A 301 11.79 11.19 3.17
C LEU A 301 12.96 11.17 4.17
N GLN A 302 12.72 11.57 5.42
CA GLN A 302 13.75 11.63 6.45
C GLN A 302 14.30 10.23 6.78
N VAL A 303 13.42 9.22 6.86
CA VAL A 303 13.84 7.81 7.03
C VAL A 303 14.69 7.35 5.84
N LEU A 304 14.27 7.62 4.61
CA LEU A 304 15.08 7.29 3.43
C LEU A 304 16.43 7.99 3.43
N ALA A 305 16.47 9.28 3.77
CA ALA A 305 17.69 10.08 3.83
C ALA A 305 18.68 9.55 4.85
N SER A 306 18.21 9.05 6.00
CA SER A 306 19.07 8.45 7.03
C SER A 306 19.79 7.17 6.60
N LYS A 307 19.37 6.56 5.48
CA LYS A 307 19.92 5.31 4.93
C LYS A 307 20.91 5.54 3.77
N VAL A 308 21.10 6.80 3.36
CA VAL A 308 22.03 7.23 2.30
C VAL A 308 23.29 7.77 2.93
#